data_AF-A0A7W1P0Y2-F1
#
_entry.id   AF-A0A7W1P0Y2-F1
#
_cell.length_a   1.000
_cell.length_b   1.000
_cell.length_c   1.000
_cell.angle_alpha   90.00
_cell.angle_beta   90.00
_cell.angle_gamma   90.00
#
_symmetry.space_group_name_H-M   'P 1'
#
loop_
_entity.id
_entity.type
_entity.pdbx_description
1 polymer ?
#
loop_
_entity_poly.entity_id
_entity_poly.type
_entity_poly.pdbx_seq_one_letter_code
_entity_poly.pdbx_strand_id
1 'polypeptide(L)'
;KVLLALRHVIVEMENRYKIFAKTGVRNITGFNAQPAKKTQKELDGNESAKDAADGDQEERPLVGSVEEYTQKLNIQVRRDDEPIIPDKLPYIVVIIDELADLMQTAPADVESAIARITQMARAAGIHLIVATQTPRADVVTGVIKANIPSRIAFQVASKIDSRVILDENGADRLLGQGDMLYLPPSTSRLIRAQGVLVTDEEIRRLIDFVSAQSPASYDLAIHEKISNSGAAEEGEEVTDEDEELVEKCLEIIRQEKRASTSLLQRRLRLGYTRAARIVDILEQRGILGPGEGAKPREILVDLDAAV
;
A
#
# COMPACT_ATOMS: atom_id res chain seq x y z
N LYS A 1 1.91 5.82 -10.47
CA LYS A 1 2.55 4.47 -10.34
C LYS A 1 3.30 4.28 -9.02
N VAL A 2 4.40 4.99 -8.74
CA VAL A 2 5.20 4.76 -7.52
C VAL A 2 4.45 5.09 -6.22
N LEU A 3 3.67 6.17 -6.19
CA LEU A 3 2.80 6.50 -5.04
C LEU A 3 1.77 5.41 -4.72
N LEU A 4 1.24 4.73 -5.74
CA LEU A 4 0.31 3.61 -5.56
C LEU A 4 1.01 2.42 -4.89
N ALA A 5 2.25 2.13 -5.27
CA ALA A 5 3.05 1.10 -4.62
C ALA A 5 3.30 1.44 -3.13
N LEU A 6 3.67 2.68 -2.81
CA LEU A 6 3.85 3.11 -1.42
C LEU A 6 2.54 3.03 -0.61
N ARG A 7 1.41 3.43 -1.20
CA ARG A 7 0.09 3.25 -0.57
C ARG A 7 -0.23 1.77 -0.34
N HIS A 8 0.08 0.90 -1.30
CA HIS A 8 -0.13 -0.54 -1.14
C HIS A 8 0.72 -1.11 0.00
N VAL A 9 1.99 -0.69 0.13
CA VAL A 9 2.85 -1.08 1.25
C VAL A 9 2.26 -0.66 2.59
N ILE A 10 1.62 0.51 2.67
CA ILE A 10 0.91 0.96 3.87
C ILE A 10 -0.29 0.07 4.18
N VAL A 11 -1.10 -0.27 3.17
CA VAL A 11 -2.25 -1.18 3.34
C VAL A 11 -1.79 -2.56 3.82
N GLU A 12 -0.73 -3.10 3.22
CA GLU A 12 -0.15 -4.39 3.64
C GLU A 12 0.41 -4.32 5.06
N MET A 13 1.03 -3.20 5.45
CA MET A 13 1.47 -2.96 6.83
C MET A 13 0.28 -3.02 7.81
N GLU A 14 -0.82 -2.34 7.51
CA GLU A 14 -2.04 -2.34 8.33
C GLU A 14 -2.68 -3.73 8.40
N ASN A 15 -2.70 -4.45 7.27
CA ASN A 15 -3.17 -5.83 7.20
C ASN A 15 -2.37 -6.76 8.13
N ARG A 16 -1.03 -6.67 8.11
CA ARG A 16 -0.17 -7.44 9.01
C ARG A 16 -0.43 -7.13 10.47
N TYR A 17 -0.69 -5.87 10.83
CA TYR A 17 -1.07 -5.50 12.19
C TYR A 17 -2.41 -6.12 12.62
N LYS A 18 -3.40 -6.17 11.73
CA LYS A 18 -4.66 -6.88 11.99
C LYS A 18 -4.42 -8.38 12.22
N ILE A 19 -3.56 -9.00 11.41
CA ILE A 19 -3.15 -10.41 11.57
C ILE A 19 -2.47 -10.62 12.93
N PHE A 20 -1.54 -9.75 13.32
CA PHE A 20 -0.84 -9.84 14.59
C PHE A 20 -1.77 -9.70 15.79
N ALA A 21 -2.70 -8.75 15.73
CA ALA A 21 -3.72 -8.57 16.77
C ALA A 21 -4.59 -9.82 16.94
N LYS A 22 -5.04 -10.43 15.83
CA LYS A 22 -5.84 -11.66 15.86
C LYS A 22 -5.06 -12.89 16.34
N THR A 23 -3.77 -12.95 16.09
CA THR A 23 -2.91 -14.09 16.47
C THR A 23 -2.19 -13.90 17.80
N GLY A 24 -2.37 -12.75 18.47
CA GLY A 24 -1.80 -12.45 19.77
C GLY A 24 -0.29 -12.21 19.75
N VAL A 25 0.29 -11.90 18.58
CA VAL A 25 1.72 -11.61 18.43
C VAL A 25 1.96 -10.12 18.25
N ARG A 26 3.20 -9.67 18.47
CA ARG A 26 3.57 -8.25 18.38
C ARG A 26 4.35 -7.88 17.12
N ASN A 27 4.92 -8.86 16.42
CA ASN A 27 5.78 -8.62 15.27
C ASN A 27 5.87 -9.86 14.37
N ILE A 28 6.42 -9.66 13.17
CA ILE A 28 6.59 -10.69 12.15
C ILE A 28 7.45 -11.88 12.63
N THR A 29 8.47 -11.63 13.46
CA THR A 29 9.34 -12.71 13.98
C THR A 29 8.55 -13.62 14.91
N GLY A 30 7.73 -13.05 15.79
CA GLY A 30 6.82 -13.78 16.66
C GLY A 30 5.77 -14.56 15.87
N PHE A 31 5.18 -13.94 14.84
CA PHE A 31 4.24 -14.61 13.94
C PHE A 31 4.89 -15.82 13.24
N ASN A 32 6.07 -15.61 12.62
CA ASN A 32 6.79 -16.66 11.91
C ASN A 32 7.42 -17.71 12.82
N ALA A 33 7.50 -17.49 14.13
CA ALA A 33 7.92 -18.50 15.09
C ALA A 33 6.78 -19.43 15.54
N GLN A 34 5.51 -19.06 15.29
CA GLN A 34 4.39 -19.92 15.64
C GLN A 34 4.42 -21.24 14.84
N PRO A 35 4.08 -22.37 15.47
CA PRO A 35 3.89 -23.63 14.74
C PRO A 35 2.76 -23.44 13.73
N ALA A 36 2.89 -24.04 12.54
CA ALA A 36 1.85 -23.99 11.53
C ALA A 36 0.53 -24.47 12.15
N LYS A 37 -0.53 -23.67 12.02
CA LYS A 37 -1.86 -24.12 12.44
C LYS A 37 -2.24 -25.25 11.51
N LYS A 38 -2.40 -26.46 12.06
CA LYS A 38 -2.91 -27.60 11.28
C LYS A 38 -4.19 -27.16 10.59
N THR A 39 -4.26 -27.37 9.28
CA THR A 39 -5.47 -27.06 8.53
C THR A 39 -6.60 -27.93 9.08
N GLN A 40 -7.85 -27.47 9.07
CA GLN A 40 -8.98 -28.26 9.57
C GLN A 40 -9.05 -29.67 8.95
N LYS A 41 -8.64 -29.79 7.66
CA LYS A 41 -8.39 -31.08 6.97
C LYS A 41 -7.42 -32.05 7.67
N GLU A 42 -6.39 -31.55 8.35
CA GLU A 42 -5.40 -32.37 9.08
C GLU A 42 -5.85 -32.73 10.51
N LEU A 43 -6.81 -31.97 11.06
CA LEU A 43 -7.46 -32.27 12.33
C LEU A 43 -8.56 -33.33 12.13
N ASP A 44 -9.38 -33.17 11.09
CA ASP A 44 -10.46 -34.11 10.72
C ASP A 44 -9.91 -35.48 10.26
N GLY A 45 -8.74 -35.48 9.61
CA GLY A 45 -8.04 -36.71 9.18
C GLY A 45 -7.41 -37.52 10.32
N ASN A 46 -7.31 -36.96 11.52
CA ASN A 46 -6.71 -37.63 12.69
C ASN A 46 -7.77 -38.09 13.71
N GLU A 47 -9.00 -37.57 13.63
CA GLU A 47 -10.17 -38.11 14.36
C GLU A 47 -10.71 -39.38 13.68
N SER A 48 -10.72 -39.43 12.35
CA SER A 48 -11.18 -40.59 11.59
C SER A 48 -10.28 -41.84 11.72
N ALA A 49 -9.09 -41.72 12.31
CA ALA A 49 -8.22 -42.85 12.63
C ALA A 49 -8.40 -43.40 14.06
N LYS A 50 -9.14 -42.71 14.94
CA LYS A 50 -9.40 -43.16 16.31
C LYS A 50 -10.74 -43.86 16.52
N ASP A 51 -11.71 -43.66 15.63
CA ASP A 51 -13.06 -44.24 15.77
C ASP A 51 -13.22 -45.61 15.10
N ALA A 52 -12.15 -46.21 14.56
CA ALA A 52 -12.19 -47.54 13.92
C ALA A 52 -11.93 -48.71 14.89
N ALA A 53 -11.89 -48.47 16.20
CA ALA A 53 -11.59 -49.49 17.20
C ALA A 53 -12.46 -49.37 18.46
N ASP A 54 -13.78 -49.40 18.30
CA ASP A 54 -14.65 -50.17 19.19
C ASP A 54 -16.02 -50.33 18.55
N GLY A 55 -16.37 -51.57 18.23
CA GLY A 55 -17.70 -51.91 17.76
C GLY A 55 -18.56 -52.23 18.97
N ASP A 56 -19.64 -51.48 19.15
CA ASP A 56 -20.88 -52.03 19.70
C ASP A 56 -22.08 -51.17 19.28
N GLN A 57 -23.14 -51.88 18.90
CA GLN A 57 -24.40 -51.35 18.40
C GLN A 57 -25.28 -50.92 19.58
N GLU A 58 -25.69 -49.65 19.66
CA GLU A 58 -26.88 -49.27 20.41
C GLU A 58 -27.72 -48.20 19.68
N GLU A 59 -29.03 -48.39 19.79
CA GLU A 59 -30.11 -47.72 19.07
C GLU A 59 -30.64 -46.51 19.87
N ARG A 60 -30.93 -45.38 19.17
CA ARG A 60 -31.88 -44.26 19.50
C ARG A 60 -31.39 -43.13 20.44
N PRO A 61 -32.05 -41.93 20.50
CA PRO A 61 -33.16 -41.38 19.68
C PRO A 61 -32.89 -39.99 19.03
N LEU A 62 -33.72 -39.65 18.04
CA LEU A 62 -33.85 -38.32 17.42
C LEU A 62 -34.66 -37.36 18.31
N VAL A 63 -34.03 -36.54 19.17
CA VAL A 63 -34.48 -35.17 19.52
C VAL A 63 -33.30 -34.39 20.10
N GLY A 64 -32.67 -33.53 19.31
CA GLY A 64 -31.72 -32.51 19.77
C GLY A 64 -32.07 -31.20 19.06
N SER A 65 -32.12 -30.08 19.79
CA SER A 65 -32.53 -28.80 19.22
C SER A 65 -31.56 -28.35 18.12
N VAL A 66 -32.05 -27.57 17.16
CA VAL A 66 -31.25 -26.96 16.07
C VAL A 66 -30.05 -26.16 16.61
N GLU A 67 -30.10 -25.76 17.88
CA GLU A 67 -29.03 -25.08 18.60
C GLU A 67 -27.83 -25.99 18.91
N GLU A 68 -28.03 -27.29 19.16
CA GLU A 68 -26.92 -28.23 19.43
C GLU A 68 -26.10 -28.55 18.17
N TYR A 69 -26.74 -28.57 16.99
CA TYR A 69 -26.03 -28.79 15.72
C TYR A 69 -25.26 -27.54 15.25
N THR A 70 -25.80 -26.34 15.49
CA THR A 70 -25.09 -25.09 15.14
C THR A 70 -23.86 -24.85 16.00
N GLN A 71 -23.87 -25.29 17.26
CA GLN A 71 -22.72 -25.18 18.16
C GLN A 71 -21.58 -26.17 17.81
N LYS A 72 -21.90 -27.35 17.27
CA LYS A 72 -20.91 -28.35 16.81
C LYS A 72 -20.27 -28.00 15.47
N LEU A 73 -20.97 -27.26 14.60
CA LEU A 73 -20.48 -26.96 13.26
C LEU A 73 -19.54 -25.74 13.20
N ASN A 74 -19.46 -24.91 14.26
CA ASN A 74 -18.57 -23.76 14.35
C ASN A 74 -18.44 -22.95 13.04
N ILE A 75 -19.54 -22.84 12.28
CA ILE A 75 -19.61 -22.10 11.02
C ILE A 75 -19.64 -20.63 11.44
N GLN A 76 -18.47 -20.08 11.71
CA GLN A 76 -18.28 -18.65 11.71
C GLN A 76 -18.48 -18.21 10.26
N VAL A 77 -19.63 -17.60 9.99
CA VAL A 77 -19.84 -16.81 8.77
C VAL A 77 -18.69 -15.80 8.74
N ARG A 78 -17.68 -16.05 7.89
CA ARG A 78 -16.59 -15.09 7.67
C ARG A 78 -17.26 -13.81 7.23
N ARG A 79 -17.06 -12.72 7.98
CA ARG A 79 -17.37 -11.39 7.46
C ARG A 79 -16.41 -11.18 6.29
N ASP A 80 -16.91 -10.64 5.17
CA ASP A 80 -16.12 -10.46 3.95
C ASP A 80 -14.82 -9.63 4.17
N ASP A 81 -14.74 -8.89 5.28
CA ASP A 81 -13.58 -8.07 5.68
C ASP A 81 -12.52 -8.77 6.57
N GLU A 82 -12.61 -10.07 6.82
CA GLU A 82 -11.63 -10.75 7.68
C GLU A 82 -10.32 -11.10 6.95
N PRO A 83 -9.15 -10.67 7.45
CA PRO A 83 -7.88 -10.97 6.80
C PRO A 83 -7.60 -12.48 6.85
N ILE A 84 -7.29 -13.05 5.68
CA ILE A 84 -6.80 -14.42 5.57
C ILE A 84 -5.45 -14.49 6.26
N ILE A 85 -5.31 -15.38 7.25
CA ILE A 85 -4.10 -15.54 8.04
C ILE A 85 -3.23 -16.62 7.37
N PRO A 86 -2.06 -16.27 6.78
CA PRO A 86 -1.15 -17.25 6.18
C PRO A 86 -0.30 -17.97 7.24
N ASP A 87 0.36 -19.06 6.87
CA ASP A 87 1.25 -19.80 7.79
C ASP A 87 2.52 -19.03 8.16
N LYS A 88 3.05 -18.25 7.20
CA LYS A 88 4.21 -17.37 7.35
C LYS A 88 4.00 -16.10 6.55
N LEU A 89 4.61 -15.02 7.03
CA LEU A 89 4.68 -13.74 6.33
C LEU A 89 6.12 -13.48 5.86
N PRO A 90 6.35 -13.12 4.58
CA PRO A 90 7.67 -12.74 4.10
C PRO A 90 8.07 -11.34 4.60
N TYR A 91 9.36 -11.09 4.74
CA TYR A 91 9.86 -9.72 4.86
C TYR A 91 9.67 -9.00 3.52
N ILE A 92 9.28 -7.73 3.56
CA ILE A 92 9.16 -6.89 2.36
C ILE A 92 10.27 -5.84 2.42
N VAL A 93 11.06 -5.76 1.36
CA VAL A 93 12.07 -4.72 1.17
C VAL A 93 11.62 -3.83 0.02
N VAL A 94 11.39 -2.55 0.32
CA VAL A 94 11.03 -1.52 -0.65
C VAL A 94 12.30 -0.75 -1.00
N ILE A 95 12.65 -0.70 -2.28
CA ILE A 95 13.85 -0.01 -2.78
C ILE A 95 13.40 1.14 -3.66
N ILE A 96 13.83 2.36 -3.32
CA ILE A 96 13.67 3.57 -4.12
C ILE A 96 15.07 3.98 -4.56
N ASP A 97 15.39 3.80 -5.85
CA ASP A 97 16.73 4.07 -6.38
C ASP A 97 17.03 5.57 -6.49
N GLU A 98 16.02 6.37 -6.80
CA GLU A 98 16.14 7.83 -6.88
C GLU A 98 14.94 8.53 -6.22
N LEU A 99 15.13 8.99 -4.99
CA LEU A 99 14.12 9.74 -4.25
C LEU A 99 13.80 11.09 -4.90
N ALA A 100 14.79 11.74 -5.53
CA ALA A 100 14.62 13.09 -6.05
C ALA A 100 13.52 13.15 -7.12
N ASP A 101 13.37 12.12 -7.94
CA ASP A 101 12.35 12.05 -8.98
C ASP A 101 10.93 12.00 -8.39
N LEU A 102 10.77 11.29 -7.27
CA LEU A 102 9.51 11.22 -6.54
C LEU A 102 9.18 12.56 -5.86
N MET A 103 10.19 13.19 -5.26
CA MET A 103 10.04 14.48 -4.58
C MET A 103 9.73 15.63 -5.55
N GLN A 104 10.21 15.57 -6.80
CA GLN A 104 9.84 16.55 -7.84
C GLN A 104 8.38 16.44 -8.26
N THR A 105 7.81 15.23 -8.23
CA THR A 105 6.45 14.98 -8.70
C THR A 105 5.41 15.26 -7.62
N ALA A 106 5.61 14.75 -6.40
CA ALA A 106 4.61 14.81 -5.33
C ALA A 106 5.26 14.77 -3.93
N PRO A 107 5.94 15.85 -3.51
CA PRO A 107 6.76 15.84 -2.29
C PRO A 107 5.95 15.53 -1.03
N ALA A 108 4.77 16.14 -0.87
CA ALA A 108 3.94 15.96 0.32
C ALA A 108 3.44 14.51 0.48
N ASP A 109 3.00 13.88 -0.61
CA ASP A 109 2.52 12.50 -0.60
C ASP A 109 3.66 11.51 -0.31
N VAL A 110 4.83 11.73 -0.92
CA VAL A 110 6.02 10.89 -0.72
C VAL A 110 6.51 10.99 0.73
N GLU A 111 6.63 12.20 1.28
CA GLU A 111 7.03 12.39 2.67
C GLU A 111 6.06 11.74 3.65
N SER A 112 4.75 11.94 3.45
CA SER A 112 3.71 11.35 4.29
C SER A 112 3.77 9.82 4.24
N ALA A 113 3.94 9.25 3.05
CA ALA A 113 4.04 7.81 2.88
C ALA A 113 5.30 7.24 3.53
N ILE A 114 6.46 7.85 3.31
CA ILE A 114 7.73 7.43 3.92
C ILE A 114 7.60 7.50 5.45
N ALA A 115 7.15 8.64 5.99
CA ALA A 115 6.99 8.82 7.43
C ALA A 115 6.07 7.76 8.05
N ARG A 116 4.93 7.48 7.42
CA ARG A 116 3.98 6.45 7.90
C ARG A 116 4.60 5.06 7.88
N ILE A 117 5.29 4.69 6.80
CA ILE A 117 5.98 3.40 6.69
C ILE A 117 7.03 3.31 7.78
N THR A 118 7.99 4.22 7.83
CA THR A 118 9.14 4.14 8.75
C THR A 118 8.77 4.13 10.23
N GLN A 119 7.64 4.74 10.61
CA GLN A 119 7.19 4.78 12.01
C GLN A 119 6.66 3.44 12.53
N MET A 120 6.05 2.63 11.67
CA MET A 120 5.32 1.41 12.08
C MET A 120 5.84 0.13 11.40
N ALA A 121 6.50 0.23 10.25
CA ALA A 121 6.87 -0.91 9.41
C ALA A 121 7.80 -1.93 10.07
N ARG A 122 8.62 -1.51 11.06
CA ARG A 122 9.62 -2.38 11.70
C ARG A 122 9.01 -3.66 12.28
N ALA A 123 7.89 -3.56 12.99
CA ALA A 123 7.23 -4.74 13.56
C ALA A 123 6.52 -5.58 12.51
N ALA A 124 6.02 -4.94 11.44
CA ALA A 124 5.40 -5.57 10.28
C ALA A 124 6.40 -6.29 9.36
N GLY A 125 7.72 -6.13 9.57
CA GLY A 125 8.74 -6.74 8.72
C GLY A 125 8.85 -6.08 7.34
N ILE A 126 8.51 -4.80 7.27
CA ILE A 126 8.64 -3.99 6.06
C ILE A 126 9.86 -3.06 6.27
N HIS A 127 10.77 -3.04 5.31
CA HIS A 127 12.00 -2.26 5.36
C HIS A 127 12.13 -1.40 4.11
N LEU A 128 12.59 -0.17 4.29
CA LEU A 128 12.74 0.81 3.21
C LEU A 128 14.22 1.11 2.99
N ILE A 129 14.65 1.02 1.74
CA ILE A 129 15.95 1.48 1.26
C ILE A 129 15.68 2.63 0.30
N VAL A 130 16.25 3.79 0.59
CA VAL A 130 16.09 5.00 -0.23
C VAL A 130 17.47 5.46 -0.66
N ALA A 131 17.66 5.61 -1.96
CA ALA A 131 18.85 6.14 -2.58
C ALA A 131 18.51 7.43 -3.35
N THR A 132 19.53 8.26 -3.53
CA THR A 132 19.47 9.46 -4.37
C THR A 132 20.88 9.86 -4.75
N GLN A 133 21.06 10.31 -5.99
CA GLN A 133 22.30 10.94 -6.44
C GLN A 133 22.31 12.45 -6.16
N THR A 134 21.17 13.02 -5.78
CA THR A 134 20.95 14.45 -5.65
C THR A 134 20.62 14.83 -4.20
N PRO A 135 21.59 14.80 -3.28
CA PRO A 135 21.38 15.02 -1.84
C PRO A 135 21.14 16.50 -1.52
N ARG A 136 20.01 17.04 -1.96
CA ARG A 136 19.55 18.40 -1.66
C ARG A 136 18.61 18.42 -0.46
N ALA A 137 18.51 19.56 0.22
CA ALA A 137 17.69 19.71 1.43
C ALA A 137 16.18 19.57 1.18
N ASP A 138 15.73 19.86 -0.04
CA ASP A 138 14.34 19.67 -0.51
C ASP A 138 14.03 18.21 -0.88
N VAL A 139 15.05 17.37 -1.11
CA VAL A 139 14.91 15.93 -1.35
C VAL A 139 15.05 15.16 -0.04
N VAL A 140 16.12 15.41 0.72
CA VAL A 140 16.40 14.76 2.01
C VAL A 140 15.96 15.69 3.14
N THR A 141 14.64 15.83 3.28
CA THR A 141 14.05 16.78 4.20
C THR A 141 14.20 16.35 5.66
N GLY A 142 13.87 17.26 6.59
CA GLY A 142 13.87 16.95 8.02
C GLY A 142 12.94 15.78 8.39
N VAL A 143 11.80 15.63 7.71
CA VAL A 143 10.85 14.53 7.93
C VAL A 143 11.48 13.20 7.53
N ILE A 144 12.13 13.14 6.37
CA ILE A 144 12.85 11.94 5.91
C ILE A 144 13.96 11.58 6.91
N LYS A 145 14.78 12.56 7.31
CA LYS A 145 15.88 12.34 8.25
C LYS A 145 15.40 11.87 9.63
N ALA A 146 14.32 12.44 10.15
CA ALA A 146 13.77 12.04 11.46
C ALA A 146 13.30 10.58 11.48
N ASN A 147 12.92 10.04 10.32
CA ASN A 147 12.30 8.74 10.16
C ASN A 147 13.27 7.65 9.65
N ILE A 148 14.37 8.05 9.00
CA ILE A 148 15.42 7.16 8.50
C ILE A 148 16.73 7.48 9.24
N PRO A 149 16.97 6.85 10.42
CA PRO A 149 18.12 7.16 11.26
C PRO A 149 19.41 6.49 10.80
N SER A 150 19.32 5.39 10.04
CA SER A 150 20.47 4.68 9.48
C SER A 150 20.79 5.24 8.11
N ARG A 151 22.02 5.74 7.89
CA ARG A 151 22.38 6.43 6.65
C ARG A 151 23.74 6.01 6.14
N ILE A 152 23.88 5.98 4.83
CA ILE A 152 25.14 5.72 4.13
C ILE A 152 25.35 6.87 3.16
N ALA A 153 26.54 7.45 3.17
CA ALA A 153 26.98 8.41 2.16
C ALA A 153 28.23 7.88 1.46
N PHE A 154 28.16 7.78 0.14
CA PHE A 154 29.34 7.66 -0.71
C PHE A 154 29.95 9.04 -0.95
N GLN A 155 30.99 9.10 -1.79
CA GLN A 155 31.60 10.37 -2.16
C GLN A 155 30.56 11.36 -2.71
N VAL A 156 30.55 12.56 -2.14
CA VAL A 156 29.69 13.67 -2.58
C VAL A 156 30.54 14.86 -3.02
N ALA A 157 29.95 15.77 -3.79
CA ALA A 157 30.66 16.90 -4.37
C ALA A 157 31.07 17.96 -3.33
N SER A 158 30.28 18.14 -2.26
CA SER A 158 30.50 19.23 -1.31
C SER A 158 30.23 18.87 0.15
N LYS A 159 30.79 19.68 1.05
CA LYS A 159 30.49 19.64 2.50
C LYS A 159 29.02 19.87 2.81
N ILE A 160 28.31 20.61 1.95
CA ILE A 160 26.87 20.88 2.11
C ILE A 160 26.11 19.57 1.89
N ASP A 161 26.41 18.87 0.80
CA ASP A 161 25.80 17.57 0.47
C ASP A 161 26.07 16.52 1.56
N SER A 162 27.29 16.49 2.11
CA SER A 162 27.64 15.63 3.24
C SER A 162 26.72 15.89 4.44
N ARG A 163 26.50 17.16 4.77
CA ARG A 163 25.61 17.56 5.88
C ARG A 163 24.14 17.29 5.58
N VAL A 164 23.72 17.34 4.32
CA VAL A 164 22.34 16.99 3.96
C VAL A 164 22.08 15.51 4.27
N ILE A 165 23.03 14.61 3.99
CA ILE A 165 22.87 13.17 4.23
C ILE A 165 23.15 12.79 5.68
N LEU A 166 24.30 13.20 6.22
CA LEU A 166 24.84 12.68 7.49
C LEU A 166 24.67 13.62 8.68
N ASP A 167 24.17 14.84 8.46
CA ASP A 167 24.22 15.96 9.42
C ASP A 167 25.66 16.38 9.83
N GLU A 168 26.69 15.76 9.24
CA GLU A 168 28.12 16.01 9.47
C GLU A 168 28.91 16.16 8.15
N ASN A 169 30.10 16.75 8.22
CA ASN A 169 31.03 16.79 7.09
C ASN A 169 31.83 15.47 7.00
N GLY A 170 32.41 15.17 5.84
CA GLY A 170 33.33 14.04 5.68
C GLY A 170 33.12 13.26 4.39
N ALA A 171 31.88 13.18 3.90
CA ALA A 171 31.58 12.46 2.66
C ALA A 171 32.21 13.14 1.43
N ASP A 172 32.48 14.45 1.51
CA ASP A 172 33.20 15.25 0.50
C ASP A 172 34.68 14.85 0.35
N ARG A 173 35.22 14.08 1.29
CA ARG A 173 36.64 13.65 1.33
C ARG A 173 36.82 12.17 1.02
N LEU A 174 35.74 11.47 0.71
CA LEU A 174 35.82 10.07 0.30
C LEU A 174 36.49 9.96 -1.07
N LEU A 175 37.08 8.79 -1.31
CA LEU A 175 37.88 8.52 -2.50
C LEU A 175 37.06 8.07 -3.71
N GLY A 176 35.75 7.82 -3.52
CA GLY A 176 34.89 7.19 -4.53
C GLY A 176 35.06 5.66 -4.54
N GLN A 177 34.59 5.00 -5.61
CA GLN A 177 34.78 3.56 -5.85
C GLN A 177 34.43 2.67 -4.65
N GLY A 178 33.31 2.96 -3.99
CA GLY A 178 32.81 2.19 -2.84
C GLY A 178 33.25 2.71 -1.46
N ASP A 179 34.18 3.67 -1.37
CA ASP A 179 34.49 4.33 -0.09
C ASP A 179 33.27 5.08 0.43
N MET A 180 32.87 4.79 1.67
CA MET A 180 31.61 5.28 2.25
C MET A 180 31.73 5.61 3.74
N LEU A 181 30.84 6.48 4.20
CA LEU A 181 30.56 6.71 5.61
C LEU A 181 29.19 6.14 5.96
N TYR A 182 29.17 5.30 6.98
CA TYR A 182 27.97 4.72 7.55
C TYR A 182 27.67 5.38 8.90
N LEU A 183 26.45 5.88 9.05
CA LEU A 183 25.87 6.34 10.30
C LEU A 183 24.88 5.28 10.80
N PRO A 184 25.24 4.47 11.81
CA PRO A 184 24.32 3.52 12.40
C PRO A 184 23.17 4.23 13.13
N PRO A 185 22.02 3.56 13.33
CA PRO A 185 20.94 4.12 14.12
C PRO A 185 21.38 4.34 15.58
N SER A 186 20.82 5.38 16.21
CA SER A 186 21.02 5.70 17.64
C SER A 186 22.45 6.08 18.06
N THR A 187 23.32 6.42 17.11
CA THR A 187 24.67 6.93 17.35
C THR A 187 24.94 8.15 16.46
N SER A 188 25.80 9.06 16.91
CA SER A 188 26.34 10.15 16.08
C SER A 188 27.69 9.80 15.45
N ARG A 189 28.28 8.66 15.82
CA ARG A 189 29.60 8.27 15.33
C ARG A 189 29.52 7.67 13.93
N LEU A 190 30.16 8.35 12.98
CA LEU A 190 30.38 7.84 11.63
C LEU A 190 31.42 6.72 11.62
N ILE A 191 31.15 5.68 10.83
CA ILE A 191 32.02 4.55 10.56
C ILE A 191 32.42 4.62 9.09
N ARG A 192 33.72 4.76 8.81
CA ARG A 192 34.22 4.64 7.43
C ARG A 192 34.30 3.17 7.04
N ALA A 193 33.79 2.83 5.87
CA ALA A 193 33.75 1.48 5.35
C ALA A 193 34.03 1.48 3.84
N GLN A 194 34.40 0.31 3.31
CA GLN A 194 34.62 0.08 1.89
C GLN A 194 33.53 -0.84 1.36
N GLY A 195 32.77 -0.35 0.38
CA GLY A 195 31.79 -1.12 -0.37
C GLY A 195 32.47 -2.19 -1.21
N VAL A 196 31.79 -3.33 -1.34
CA VAL A 196 32.23 -4.44 -2.18
C VAL A 196 31.88 -4.12 -3.63
N LEU A 197 32.84 -4.28 -4.53
CA LEU A 197 32.60 -4.22 -5.96
C LEU A 197 31.90 -5.51 -6.39
N VAL A 198 30.75 -5.37 -7.04
CA VAL A 198 30.07 -6.46 -7.74
C VAL A 198 29.95 -6.04 -9.19
N THR A 199 30.43 -6.88 -10.11
CA THR A 199 30.39 -6.62 -11.54
C THR A 199 29.02 -6.96 -12.15
N ASP A 200 28.68 -6.34 -13.27
CA ASP A 200 27.44 -6.66 -14.00
C ASP A 200 27.36 -8.15 -14.38
N GLU A 201 28.49 -8.79 -14.65
CA GLU A 201 28.55 -10.22 -14.94
C GLU A 201 28.20 -11.06 -13.72
N GLU A 202 28.69 -10.71 -12.53
CA GLU A 202 28.30 -11.35 -11.27
C GLU A 202 26.81 -11.16 -10.97
N ILE A 203 26.29 -9.95 -11.22
CA ILE A 203 24.86 -9.66 -11.05
C ILE A 203 24.01 -10.52 -11.98
N ARG A 204 24.35 -10.60 -13.27
CA ARG A 204 23.61 -11.43 -14.25
C ARG A 204 23.63 -12.90 -13.85
N ARG A 205 24.79 -13.45 -13.47
CA ARG A 205 24.90 -14.83 -12.98
C ARG A 205 24.02 -15.09 -11.76
N LEU A 206 23.93 -14.12 -10.84
CA LEU A 206 23.06 -14.22 -9.67
C LEU A 206 21.57 -14.21 -10.08
N ILE A 207 21.18 -13.30 -10.98
CA ILE A 207 19.81 -13.22 -11.50
C ILE A 207 19.42 -14.54 -12.16
N ASP A 208 20.25 -15.07 -13.06
CA ASP A 208 20.00 -16.35 -13.75
C ASP A 208 19.84 -17.50 -12.75
N PHE A 209 20.71 -17.57 -11.74
CA PHE A 209 20.65 -18.58 -10.69
C PHE A 209 19.35 -18.50 -9.85
N VAL A 210 18.87 -17.30 -9.54
CA VAL A 210 17.64 -17.09 -8.77
C VAL A 210 16.40 -17.34 -9.63
N SER A 211 16.37 -16.81 -10.85
CA SER A 211 15.25 -16.98 -11.79
C SER A 211 15.05 -18.44 -12.22
N ALA A 212 16.10 -19.26 -12.19
CA ALA A 212 16.01 -20.71 -12.44
C ALA A 212 15.30 -21.49 -11.32
N GLN A 213 15.19 -20.93 -10.10
CA GLN A 213 14.59 -21.62 -8.96
C GLN A 213 13.07 -21.47 -8.89
N SER A 214 12.53 -20.33 -9.35
CA SER A 214 11.10 -20.08 -9.38
C SER A 214 10.77 -18.96 -10.36
N PRO A 215 9.63 -19.04 -11.09
CA PRO A 215 9.11 -17.88 -11.79
C PRO A 215 8.81 -16.75 -10.80
N ALA A 216 8.88 -15.51 -11.30
CA ALA A 216 8.49 -14.34 -10.53
C ALA A 216 6.99 -14.38 -10.23
N SER A 217 6.65 -14.35 -8.93
CA SER A 217 5.28 -14.22 -8.47
C SER A 217 4.97 -12.75 -8.25
N TYR A 218 4.39 -12.10 -9.26
CA TYR A 218 3.88 -10.76 -9.12
C TYR A 218 2.49 -10.81 -8.50
N ASP A 219 2.26 -9.98 -7.48
CA ASP A 219 0.89 -9.71 -7.04
C ASP A 219 0.18 -8.96 -8.18
N LEU A 220 -0.70 -9.68 -8.89
CA LEU A 220 -1.42 -9.17 -10.05
C LEU A 220 -2.27 -7.94 -9.68
N ALA A 221 -2.78 -7.85 -8.45
CA ALA A 221 -3.54 -6.68 -8.01
C ALA A 221 -2.65 -5.44 -7.86
N ILE A 222 -1.40 -5.62 -7.45
CA ILE A 222 -0.40 -4.53 -7.45
C ILE A 222 -0.03 -4.19 -8.89
N HIS A 223 0.26 -5.20 -9.71
CA HIS A 223 0.72 -5.01 -11.08
C HIS A 223 -0.35 -4.33 -11.96
N GLU A 224 -1.61 -4.76 -11.89
CA GLU A 224 -2.74 -4.19 -12.63
C GLU A 224 -3.03 -2.74 -12.22
N LYS A 225 -3.03 -2.43 -10.91
CA LYS A 225 -3.22 -1.05 -10.43
C LYS A 225 -2.05 -0.13 -10.85
N ILE A 226 -0.84 -0.67 -10.95
CA ILE A 226 0.35 0.07 -11.40
C ILE A 226 0.44 0.15 -12.94
N SER A 227 -0.03 -0.86 -13.68
CA SER A 227 0.00 -0.87 -15.15
C SER A 227 -1.12 -0.02 -15.73
N ASN A 228 -2.33 -0.13 -15.18
CA ASN A 228 -3.51 0.61 -15.65
C ASN A 228 -3.45 2.11 -15.34
N SER A 229 -2.59 2.53 -14.39
CA SER A 229 -2.33 3.95 -14.13
C SER A 229 -1.46 4.66 -15.19
N GLY A 230 -1.19 4.01 -16.33
CA GLY A 230 -0.71 4.67 -17.55
C GLY A 230 -1.82 5.03 -18.56
N ALA A 231 -3.06 4.60 -18.33
CA ALA A 231 -4.18 4.78 -19.24
C ALA A 231 -5.46 5.28 -18.54
N ALA A 232 -5.36 5.73 -17.29
CA ALA A 232 -6.53 6.13 -16.50
C ALA A 232 -6.19 7.29 -15.57
N GLU A 233 -6.48 8.52 -16.04
CA GLU A 233 -6.99 9.58 -15.17
C GLU A 233 -8.49 9.36 -14.85
N GLU A 234 -9.02 8.15 -14.99
CA GLU A 234 -10.43 7.83 -14.76
C GLU A 234 -10.60 6.62 -13.85
N GLY A 235 -11.38 6.79 -12.78
CA GLY A 235 -11.89 5.70 -11.96
C GLY A 235 -11.33 5.67 -10.54
N GLU A 236 -11.58 6.70 -9.74
CA GLU A 236 -11.98 6.37 -8.37
C GLU A 236 -13.31 5.62 -8.46
N GLU A 237 -13.41 4.46 -7.80
CA GLU A 237 -14.69 3.75 -7.68
C GLU A 237 -15.74 4.74 -7.18
N VAL A 238 -16.82 4.91 -7.95
CA VAL A 238 -17.93 5.78 -7.56
C VAL A 238 -18.53 5.17 -6.30
N THR A 239 -18.42 5.88 -5.19
CA THR A 239 -18.99 5.43 -3.92
C THR A 239 -20.51 5.57 -3.93
N ASP A 240 -21.24 4.81 -3.12
CA ASP A 240 -22.70 4.97 -2.98
C ASP A 240 -23.09 6.41 -2.59
N GLU A 241 -22.24 7.09 -1.80
CA GLU A 241 -22.42 8.51 -1.47
C GLU A 241 -22.25 9.44 -2.69
N ASP A 242 -21.36 9.10 -3.62
CA ASP A 242 -21.18 9.87 -4.86
C ASP A 242 -22.40 9.67 -5.78
N GLU A 243 -22.99 8.47 -5.81
CA GLU A 243 -24.19 8.16 -6.58
C GLU A 243 -25.40 9.00 -6.09
N GLU A 244 -25.62 9.08 -4.78
CA GLU A 244 -26.66 9.94 -4.20
C GLU A 244 -26.46 11.43 -4.52
N LEU A 245 -25.20 11.88 -4.59
CA LEU A 245 -24.87 13.26 -4.91
C LEU A 245 -25.04 13.55 -6.40
N VAL A 246 -24.74 12.58 -7.26
CA VAL A 246 -24.98 12.67 -8.71
C VAL A 246 -26.47 12.90 -8.98
N GLU A 247 -27.36 12.12 -8.35
CA GLU A 247 -28.81 12.30 -8.50
C GLU A 247 -29.26 13.72 -8.09
N LYS A 248 -28.83 14.19 -6.92
CA LYS A 248 -29.13 15.56 -6.43
C LYS A 248 -28.58 16.64 -7.37
N CYS A 249 -27.40 16.42 -7.96
CA CYS A 249 -26.82 17.35 -8.93
C CYS A 249 -27.62 17.38 -10.23
N LEU A 250 -28.08 16.23 -10.73
CA LEU A 250 -28.92 16.15 -11.93
C LEU A 250 -30.24 16.90 -11.77
N GLU A 251 -30.89 16.80 -10.61
CA GLU A 251 -32.10 17.58 -10.33
C GLU A 251 -31.86 19.09 -10.38
N ILE A 252 -30.74 19.56 -9.83
CA ILE A 252 -30.36 20.98 -9.84
C ILE A 252 -30.04 21.44 -11.25
N ILE A 253 -29.28 20.65 -12.02
CA ILE A 253 -28.93 20.98 -13.40
C ILE A 253 -30.20 21.03 -14.26
N ARG A 254 -31.17 20.14 -14.04
CA ARG A 254 -32.48 20.16 -14.71
C ARG A 254 -33.27 21.44 -14.39
N GLN A 255 -33.28 21.88 -13.13
CA GLN A 255 -33.98 23.10 -12.72
C GLN A 255 -33.32 24.38 -13.25
N GLU A 256 -32.00 24.47 -13.19
CA GLU A 256 -31.25 25.69 -13.49
C GLU A 256 -30.80 25.77 -14.96
N LYS A 257 -30.93 24.67 -15.72
CA LYS A 257 -30.46 24.50 -17.11
C LYS A 257 -29.00 24.90 -17.32
N ARG A 258 -28.18 24.80 -16.28
CA ARG A 258 -26.75 25.17 -16.26
C ARG A 258 -26.00 24.19 -15.40
N ALA A 259 -24.84 23.74 -15.86
CA ALA A 259 -23.95 22.87 -15.10
C ALA A 259 -22.61 23.58 -14.83
N SER A 260 -22.38 24.05 -13.60
CA SER A 260 -21.05 24.54 -13.19
C SER A 260 -20.71 24.07 -11.78
N THR A 261 -19.42 23.87 -11.53
CA THR A 261 -18.89 23.46 -10.22
C THR A 261 -19.33 24.42 -9.11
N SER A 262 -19.28 25.73 -9.37
CA SER A 262 -19.72 26.78 -8.45
C SER A 262 -21.23 26.78 -8.15
N LEU A 263 -22.07 26.40 -9.11
CA LEU A 263 -23.52 26.28 -8.93
C LEU A 263 -23.84 25.15 -7.94
N LEU A 264 -23.25 23.97 -8.18
CA LEU A 264 -23.44 22.78 -7.37
C LEU A 264 -22.86 22.98 -5.96
N GLN A 265 -21.70 23.63 -5.85
CA GLN A 265 -21.09 24.03 -4.58
C GLN A 265 -22.07 24.85 -3.72
N ARG A 266 -22.71 25.87 -4.30
CA ARG A 266 -23.63 26.76 -3.57
C ARG A 266 -24.96 26.09 -3.23
N ARG A 267 -25.53 25.30 -4.14
CA ARG A 267 -26.84 24.66 -3.93
C ARG A 267 -26.79 23.48 -2.98
N LEU A 268 -25.74 22.67 -3.03
CA LEU A 268 -25.58 21.47 -2.18
C LEU A 268 -24.63 21.68 -0.99
N ARG A 269 -24.09 22.90 -0.81
CA ARG A 269 -23.10 23.23 0.24
C ARG A 269 -21.89 22.29 0.23
N LEU A 270 -21.48 21.86 -0.95
CA LEU A 270 -20.33 20.97 -1.14
C LEU A 270 -19.01 21.75 -1.05
N GLY A 271 -17.93 21.06 -0.68
CA GLY A 271 -16.57 21.58 -0.88
C GLY A 271 -16.21 21.58 -2.38
N TYR A 272 -15.28 22.44 -2.79
CA TYR A 272 -14.88 22.60 -4.20
C TYR A 272 -14.44 21.26 -4.82
N THR A 273 -13.58 20.50 -4.14
CA THR A 273 -13.07 19.21 -4.62
C THR A 273 -14.19 18.18 -4.85
N ARG A 274 -15.18 18.14 -3.95
CA ARG A 274 -16.32 17.23 -4.08
C ARG A 274 -17.24 17.66 -5.22
N ALA A 275 -17.48 18.96 -5.39
CA ALA A 275 -18.26 19.48 -6.52
C ALA A 275 -17.57 19.24 -7.88
N ALA A 276 -16.24 19.41 -7.96
CA ALA A 276 -15.46 19.13 -9.16
C ALA A 276 -15.57 17.65 -9.55
N ARG A 277 -15.35 16.75 -8.58
CA ARG A 277 -15.49 15.30 -8.76
C ARG A 277 -16.84 14.90 -9.34
N ILE A 278 -17.95 15.40 -8.79
CA ILE A 278 -19.29 15.05 -9.30
C ILE A 278 -19.48 15.54 -10.75
N VAL A 279 -18.93 16.72 -11.08
CA VAL A 279 -18.98 17.25 -12.45
C VAL A 279 -18.17 16.38 -13.42
N ASP A 280 -17.02 15.86 -12.99
CA ASP A 280 -16.19 14.96 -13.80
C ASP A 280 -16.86 13.58 -13.97
N ILE A 281 -17.54 13.06 -12.93
CA ILE A 281 -18.37 11.84 -13.05
C ILE A 281 -19.49 12.04 -14.08
N LEU A 282 -20.15 13.21 -14.07
CA LEU A 282 -21.20 13.53 -15.04
C LEU A 282 -20.65 13.67 -16.47
N GLU A 283 -19.42 14.16 -16.64
CA GLU A 283 -18.73 14.18 -17.94
C GLU A 283 -18.40 12.77 -18.42
N GLN A 284 -17.83 11.92 -17.56
CA GLN A 284 -17.53 10.51 -17.85
C GLN A 284 -18.77 9.72 -18.26
N ARG A 285 -19.92 10.01 -17.62
CA ARG A 285 -21.21 9.40 -17.97
C ARG A 285 -21.82 9.96 -19.25
N GLY A 286 -21.16 10.89 -19.94
CA GLY A 286 -21.63 11.52 -21.16
C GLY A 286 -22.82 12.46 -20.98
N ILE A 287 -23.07 12.90 -19.74
CA ILE A 287 -24.16 13.83 -19.40
C ILE A 287 -23.73 15.28 -19.62
N LEU A 288 -22.46 15.58 -19.34
CA LEU A 288 -21.85 16.89 -19.54
C LEU A 288 -20.73 16.84 -20.58
N GLY A 289 -20.56 17.93 -21.31
CA GLY A 289 -19.45 18.12 -22.23
C GLY A 289 -18.16 18.55 -21.53
N PRO A 290 -17.04 18.61 -22.28
CA PRO A 290 -15.73 18.94 -21.74
C PRO A 290 -15.69 20.35 -21.13
N GLY A 291 -14.88 20.51 -20.08
CA GLY A 291 -14.77 21.76 -19.35
C GLY A 291 -14.10 22.89 -20.15
N GLU A 292 -14.83 23.97 -20.46
CA GLU A 292 -14.25 25.22 -21.00
C GLU A 292 -13.93 26.24 -19.88
N GLY A 293 -12.94 25.92 -19.04
CA GLY A 293 -12.48 26.84 -17.99
C GLY A 293 -13.57 27.22 -16.98
N ALA A 294 -13.79 28.53 -16.77
CA ALA A 294 -14.76 29.05 -15.78
C ALA A 294 -16.22 29.11 -16.28
N LYS A 295 -16.48 28.70 -17.53
CA LYS A 295 -17.83 28.70 -18.09
C LYS A 295 -18.65 27.48 -17.60
N PRO A 296 -19.99 27.59 -17.56
CA PRO A 296 -20.83 26.41 -17.41
C PRO A 296 -20.57 25.40 -18.52
N ARG A 297 -20.50 24.12 -18.17
CA ARG A 297 -20.35 23.01 -19.12
C ARG A 297 -21.63 22.82 -19.93
N GLU A 298 -21.46 22.39 -21.17
CA GLU A 298 -22.55 22.02 -22.06
C GLU A 298 -23.24 20.76 -21.52
N ILE A 299 -24.57 20.72 -21.58
CA ILE A 299 -25.37 19.55 -21.17
C ILE A 299 -25.64 18.75 -22.45
N LEU A 300 -25.14 17.53 -22.52
CA LEU A 300 -25.17 16.70 -23.73
C LEU A 300 -26.40 15.80 -23.85
N VAL A 301 -27.13 15.63 -22.74
CA VAL A 301 -28.35 14.82 -22.68
C VAL A 301 -29.58 15.70 -22.50
N ASP A 302 -30.68 15.28 -23.12
CA ASP A 302 -31.97 15.93 -22.89
C ASP A 302 -32.52 15.50 -21.52
N LEU A 303 -32.35 16.37 -20.52
CA LEU A 303 -32.82 16.14 -19.15
C LEU A 303 -34.35 16.20 -19.02
N ASP A 304 -35.07 16.56 -20.09
CA ASP A 304 -36.53 16.61 -20.15
C ASP A 304 -37.15 15.37 -20.86
N ALA A 305 -36.34 14.46 -21.43
CA ALA A 305 -36.80 13.28 -22.16
C ALA A 305 -36.87 12.00 -21.28
N ALA A 306 -37.94 11.91 -20.45
CA ALA A 306 -38.56 10.74 -19.77
C ALA A 306 -37.65 9.75 -18.96
N VAL A 307 -37.90 9.47 -17.68
CA VAL A 307 -38.90 8.49 -17.14
C VAL A 307 -38.99 7.21 -17.94
#